data_AF-X0RQ22-F1
#
_entry.id   AF-X0RQ22-F1
#
_cell.length_a   1.000
_cell.length_b   1.000
_cell.length_c   1.000
_cell.angle_alpha   90.00
_cell.angle_beta   90.00
_cell.angle_gamma   90.00
#
_symmetry.space_group_name_H-M   'P 1'
#
loop_
_entity.id
_entity.type
_entity.pdbx_description
1 polymer ?
#
loop_
_entity_poly.entity_id
_entity_poly.type
_entity_poly.pdbx_seq_one_letter_code
_entity_poly.pdbx_strand_id
1 'polypeptide(L)'
;MFDHFLIKDLDNKEEYSNLYDFATSSVYKYKFEKNEIAKFNGFRKNITEKKGYNNRFYKLPLEYFLSGGNKRFSYRIENLERIIDYIIALEALFLIDGNRYFLRRTISKRISNFLKIDNTDEIVKYMYNERSRIVHGSYITLSENKKEEKIKKLKCHMPLFEELLREIFTKIFDYTFSSREKLIKFMKELYDIPEECIKVMESAKKEAEKYFLMD
;
A
#
# COMPACT_ATOMS: atom_id res chain seq x y z
N MET A 1 -20.87 -17.02 -4.00
CA MET A 1 -21.13 -16.06 -5.09
C MET A 1 -20.91 -14.70 -4.45
N PHE A 2 -19.78 -14.05 -4.72
CA PHE A 2 -19.41 -12.82 -4.00
C PHE A 2 -19.99 -11.64 -4.76
N ASP A 3 -21.09 -11.10 -4.23
CA ASP A 3 -21.71 -9.89 -4.73
C ASP A 3 -20.67 -8.79 -4.84
N HIS A 4 -20.53 -8.33 -6.08
CA HIS A 4 -20.09 -7.02 -6.50
C HIS A 4 -19.46 -6.14 -5.41
N PHE A 5 -18.13 -6.00 -5.45
CA PHE A 5 -17.48 -4.73 -5.14
C PHE A 5 -17.96 -3.69 -6.17
N LEU A 6 -19.22 -3.29 -6.07
CA LEU A 6 -19.71 -2.06 -6.67
C LEU A 6 -19.22 -0.96 -5.74
N ILE A 7 -17.98 -0.56 -5.97
CA ILE A 7 -17.53 0.79 -5.59
C ILE A 7 -18.64 1.71 -6.10
N LYS A 8 -19.24 2.58 -5.29
CA LYS A 8 -20.25 3.55 -5.76
C LYS A 8 -19.54 4.82 -6.21
N ASP A 9 -20.21 5.63 -7.05
CA ASP A 9 -19.66 6.94 -7.39
C ASP A 9 -19.80 7.78 -6.15
N LEU A 10 -18.76 8.54 -5.84
CA LEU A 10 -18.82 9.52 -4.80
C LEU A 10 -19.71 10.68 -5.29
N ASP A 11 -20.78 10.99 -4.55
CA ASP A 11 -21.74 12.03 -4.94
C ASP A 11 -21.10 13.43 -4.80
N ASN A 12 -21.34 14.30 -5.78
CA ASN A 12 -20.81 15.67 -5.84
C ASN A 12 -21.63 16.67 -5.01
N LYS A 13 -22.79 16.24 -4.46
CA LYS A 13 -23.71 17.08 -3.67
C LYS A 13 -23.36 17.14 -2.19
N GLU A 14 -22.57 16.20 -1.68
CA GLU A 14 -22.09 16.23 -0.30
C GLU A 14 -20.67 16.81 -0.27
N GLU A 15 -20.36 17.68 0.70
CA GLU A 15 -18.97 18.12 0.97
C GLU A 15 -18.04 16.94 1.35
N TYR A 16 -18.62 15.76 1.59
CA TYR A 16 -17.97 14.55 2.06
C TYR A 16 -18.75 13.33 1.53
N SER A 17 -18.09 12.35 0.92
CA SER A 17 -18.74 11.07 0.61
C SER A 17 -17.87 9.90 1.06
N ASN A 18 -18.51 8.96 1.74
CA ASN A 18 -17.90 7.72 2.19
C ASN A 18 -18.10 6.66 1.11
N LEU A 19 -17.05 5.92 0.76
CA LEU A 19 -17.11 4.84 -0.23
C LEU A 19 -17.99 3.64 0.17
N TYR A 20 -18.47 3.56 1.42
CA TYR A 20 -19.26 2.43 1.93
C TYR A 20 -20.31 2.83 2.98
N ASP A 21 -21.50 2.22 2.84
CA ASP A 21 -22.66 2.25 3.75
C ASP A 21 -22.49 1.38 5.02
N PHE A 22 -21.35 0.72 5.23
CA PHE A 22 -21.19 -0.18 6.38
C PHE A 22 -20.79 0.58 7.66
N ALA A 23 -21.61 0.35 8.70
CA ALA A 23 -21.61 0.98 10.00
C ALA A 23 -20.28 0.85 10.77
N THR A 24 -19.33 1.74 10.49
CA THR A 24 -18.32 2.13 11.48
C THR A 24 -18.40 3.62 11.72
N SER A 25 -18.66 4.00 12.96
CA SER A 25 -18.74 5.36 13.48
C SER A 25 -17.37 6.02 13.65
N SER A 26 -16.36 5.60 12.87
CA SER A 26 -15.01 6.12 13.02
C SER A 26 -14.96 7.57 12.52
N VAL A 27 -14.62 8.48 13.42
CA VAL A 27 -14.34 9.91 13.12
C VAL A 27 -13.07 10.05 12.26
N TYR A 28 -12.32 8.96 12.07
CA TYR A 28 -11.03 8.90 11.40
C TYR A 28 -11.10 8.34 9.97
N LYS A 29 -12.30 8.27 9.38
CA LYS A 29 -12.45 7.94 7.96
C LYS A 29 -11.69 8.95 7.11
N TYR A 30 -10.97 8.47 6.09
CA TYR A 30 -10.35 9.36 5.10
C TYR A 30 -11.45 10.17 4.41
N LYS A 31 -11.34 11.50 4.47
CA LYS A 31 -12.30 12.41 3.86
C LYS A 31 -11.76 12.85 2.51
N PHE A 32 -12.45 12.51 1.43
CA PHE A 32 -12.14 13.01 0.10
C PHE A 32 -12.59 14.47 -0.02
N GLU A 33 -11.68 15.34 -0.42
CA GLU A 33 -12.02 16.70 -0.84
C GLU A 33 -12.75 16.68 -2.19
N LYS A 34 -13.51 17.74 -2.51
CA LYS A 34 -14.33 17.83 -3.73
C LYS A 34 -13.54 17.62 -5.04
N ASN A 35 -12.31 18.12 -5.07
CA ASN A 35 -11.36 17.92 -6.16
C ASN A 35 -10.83 16.47 -6.25
N GLU A 36 -10.72 15.76 -5.12
CA GLU A 36 -10.32 14.36 -5.06
C GLU A 36 -11.45 13.42 -5.49
N ILE A 37 -12.71 13.79 -5.22
CA ILE A 37 -13.90 13.03 -5.64
C ILE A 37 -13.92 12.82 -7.16
N ALA A 38 -13.72 13.88 -7.94
CA ALA A 38 -13.71 13.80 -9.39
C ALA A 38 -12.55 12.91 -9.91
N LYS A 39 -11.36 13.05 -9.34
CA LYS A 39 -10.19 12.20 -9.67
C LYS A 39 -10.46 10.73 -9.31
N PHE A 40 -11.09 10.50 -8.17
CA PHE A 40 -11.45 9.18 -7.70
C PHE A 40 -12.47 8.50 -8.63
N ASN A 41 -13.57 9.18 -8.97
CA ASN A 41 -14.58 8.64 -9.87
C ASN A 41 -14.00 8.36 -11.26
N GLY A 42 -13.12 9.23 -11.77
CA GLY A 42 -12.40 9.01 -13.02
C GLY A 42 -11.50 7.77 -12.99
N PHE A 43 -10.69 7.62 -11.94
CA PHE A 43 -9.87 6.43 -11.72
C PHE A 43 -10.73 5.16 -11.62
N ARG A 44 -11.82 5.21 -10.84
CA ARG A 44 -12.72 4.08 -10.64
C ARG A 44 -13.29 3.59 -11.98
N LYS A 45 -13.85 4.51 -12.77
CA LYS A 45 -14.41 4.19 -14.10
C LYS A 45 -13.37 3.49 -14.97
N ASN A 46 -12.16 4.04 -15.01
CA ASN A 46 -11.04 3.46 -15.75
C ASN A 46 -10.75 2.02 -15.27
N ILE A 47 -10.58 1.78 -13.97
CA ILE A 47 -10.23 0.43 -13.48
C ILE A 47 -11.37 -0.58 -13.63
N THR A 48 -12.64 -0.18 -13.53
CA THR A 48 -13.79 -1.10 -13.67
C THR A 48 -13.94 -1.66 -15.09
N GLU A 49 -13.43 -0.94 -16.09
CA GLU A 49 -13.44 -1.36 -17.49
C GLU A 49 -12.24 -2.26 -17.85
N LYS A 50 -11.26 -2.40 -16.94
CA LYS A 50 -10.03 -3.20 -17.18
C LYS A 50 -10.30 -4.69 -17.03
N LYS A 51 -9.63 -5.49 -17.88
CA LYS A 51 -9.76 -6.96 -17.93
C LYS A 51 -9.47 -7.64 -16.59
N GLY A 52 -8.48 -7.13 -15.86
CA GLY A 52 -8.04 -7.66 -14.58
C GLY A 52 -8.94 -7.33 -13.41
N TYR A 53 -9.89 -6.39 -13.52
CA TYR A 53 -10.67 -5.87 -12.38
C TYR A 53 -11.33 -6.97 -11.54
N ASN A 54 -11.93 -7.96 -12.20
CA ASN A 54 -12.64 -9.06 -11.54
C ASN A 54 -11.70 -10.19 -11.05
N ASN A 55 -10.39 -10.06 -11.23
CA ASN A 55 -9.43 -11.08 -10.78
C ASN A 55 -9.34 -11.08 -9.25
N ARG A 56 -9.48 -12.27 -8.65
CA ARG A 56 -9.42 -12.46 -7.19
C ARG A 56 -8.11 -11.96 -6.57
N PHE A 57 -7.00 -12.03 -7.30
CA PHE A 57 -5.69 -11.59 -6.83
C PHE A 57 -5.68 -10.12 -6.41
N TYR A 58 -6.33 -9.25 -7.17
CA TYR A 58 -6.31 -7.81 -6.90
C TYR A 58 -7.32 -7.36 -5.85
N LYS A 59 -8.20 -8.24 -5.35
CA LYS A 59 -9.25 -7.86 -4.39
C LYS A 59 -8.69 -7.29 -3.10
N LEU A 60 -7.75 -8.01 -2.47
CA LEU A 60 -7.14 -7.59 -1.21
C LEU A 60 -6.38 -6.26 -1.32
N PRO A 61 -5.46 -6.08 -2.28
CA PRO A 61 -4.76 -4.80 -2.40
C PRO A 61 -5.71 -3.65 -2.76
N LEU A 62 -6.70 -3.90 -3.61
CA LEU A 62 -7.70 -2.89 -3.96
C LEU A 62 -8.54 -2.50 -2.74
N GLU A 63 -8.92 -3.45 -1.90
CA GLU A 63 -9.62 -3.18 -0.65
C GLU A 63 -8.81 -2.22 0.23
N TYR A 64 -7.56 -2.55 0.56
CA TYR A 64 -6.72 -1.66 1.38
C TYR A 64 -6.52 -0.28 0.75
N PHE A 65 -6.31 -0.21 -0.56
CA PHE A 65 -6.18 1.08 -1.25
C PHE A 65 -7.47 1.90 -1.21
N LEU A 66 -8.64 1.29 -1.35
CA LEU A 66 -9.90 2.02 -1.46
C LEU A 66 -10.56 2.32 -0.12
N SER A 67 -10.70 1.34 0.77
CA SER A 67 -11.42 1.51 2.03
C SER A 67 -10.56 2.13 3.13
N GLY A 68 -9.24 1.95 3.04
CA GLY A 68 -8.40 1.99 4.23
C GLY A 68 -8.79 0.83 5.17
N GLY A 69 -7.85 0.30 5.94
CA GLY A 69 -8.15 -0.82 6.83
C GLY A 69 -9.33 -0.45 7.73
N ASN A 70 -10.42 -1.20 7.66
CA ASN A 70 -11.55 -1.09 8.58
C ASN A 70 -11.08 -1.51 9.98
N LYS A 71 -10.31 -0.64 10.63
CA LYS A 71 -9.58 -0.93 11.85
C LYS A 71 -10.30 -0.28 13.01
N ARG A 72 -10.69 -1.12 13.97
CA ARG A 72 -11.24 -0.74 15.28
C ARG A 72 -10.25 0.07 16.15
N PHE A 73 -9.02 0.26 15.68
CA PHE A 73 -7.97 1.00 16.35
C PHE A 73 -7.59 2.21 15.50
N SER A 74 -8.05 3.38 15.92
CA SER A 74 -7.64 4.65 15.33
C SER A 74 -6.44 5.23 16.08
N TYR A 75 -5.35 5.51 15.40
CA TYR A 75 -4.33 6.41 15.90
C TYR A 75 -4.90 7.84 15.91
N ARG A 76 -4.70 8.57 17.02
CA ARG A 76 -5.19 9.96 17.18
C ARG A 76 -4.56 10.98 16.22
N ILE A 77 -3.81 10.54 15.22
CA ILE A 77 -3.09 11.38 14.26
C ILE A 77 -3.65 11.05 12.87
N GLU A 78 -4.40 12.00 12.32
CA GLU A 78 -4.99 11.92 10.98
C GLU A 78 -3.93 11.52 9.93
N ASN A 79 -4.34 10.68 8.96
CA ASN A 79 -3.56 10.25 7.79
C ASN A 79 -2.40 9.25 8.02
N LEU A 80 -1.98 8.95 9.26
CA LEU A 80 -0.95 7.92 9.47
C LEU A 80 -1.43 6.52 9.06
N GLU A 81 -2.70 6.22 9.33
CA GLU A 81 -3.32 4.94 8.95
C GLU A 81 -3.34 4.72 7.45
N ARG A 82 -3.56 5.80 6.69
CA ARG A 82 -3.66 5.74 5.23
C ARG A 82 -2.36 5.26 4.58
N ILE A 83 -1.21 5.67 5.11
CA ILE A 83 0.10 5.20 4.63
C ILE A 83 0.29 3.72 4.91
N ILE A 84 -0.17 3.25 6.07
CA ILE A 84 -0.11 1.83 6.41
C ILE A 84 -0.94 1.04 5.40
N ASP A 85 -2.13 1.52 5.04
CA ASP A 85 -2.98 0.85 4.07
C ASP A 85 -2.39 0.87 2.65
N TYR A 86 -1.76 1.98 2.23
CA TYR A 86 -0.99 2.04 0.99
C TYR A 86 0.17 1.03 0.97
N ILE A 87 0.92 0.91 2.06
CA ILE A 87 2.00 -0.09 2.16
C ILE A 87 1.42 -1.50 2.09
N ILE A 88 0.31 -1.79 2.78
CA ILE A 88 -0.32 -3.10 2.73
C ILE A 88 -0.80 -3.41 1.31
N ALA A 89 -1.37 -2.44 0.58
CA ALA A 89 -1.74 -2.61 -0.81
C ALA A 89 -0.53 -2.91 -1.70
N LEU A 90 0.59 -2.19 -1.53
CA LEU A 90 1.83 -2.45 -2.27
C LEU A 90 2.41 -3.84 -1.96
N GLU A 91 2.44 -4.24 -0.69
CA GLU A 91 2.93 -5.55 -0.27
C GLU A 91 2.01 -6.66 -0.79
N ALA A 92 0.69 -6.50 -0.72
CA ALA A 92 -0.24 -7.48 -1.26
C ALA A 92 -0.13 -7.64 -2.79
N LEU A 93 0.31 -6.60 -3.52
CA LEU A 93 0.56 -6.68 -4.96
C LEU A 93 1.93 -7.29 -5.29
N PHE A 94 3.00 -6.85 -4.62
CA PHE A 94 4.38 -7.11 -5.06
C PHE A 94 5.16 -8.04 -4.13
N LEU A 95 4.66 -8.36 -2.93
CA LEU A 95 5.24 -9.35 -2.01
C LEU A 95 4.55 -10.70 -2.19
N ILE A 96 5.05 -11.46 -3.16
CA ILE A 96 4.55 -12.80 -3.53
C ILE A 96 5.35 -13.95 -2.90
N ASP A 97 6.51 -13.63 -2.36
CA ASP A 97 7.46 -14.57 -1.80
C ASP A 97 7.37 -14.45 -0.28
N GLY A 98 7.27 -15.57 0.45
CA GLY A 98 7.26 -15.57 1.93
C GLY A 98 8.54 -14.99 2.56
N ASN A 99 9.52 -14.65 1.72
CA ASN A 99 10.79 -14.05 2.08
C ASN A 99 10.61 -12.57 2.38
N ARG A 100 10.71 -12.23 3.67
CA ARG A 100 10.59 -10.84 4.16
C ARG A 100 11.92 -10.09 4.12
N TYR A 101 12.99 -10.72 3.63
CA TYR A 101 14.30 -10.08 3.50
C TYR A 101 14.29 -9.00 2.43
N PHE A 102 14.98 -7.89 2.69
CA PHE A 102 15.11 -6.77 1.78
C PHE A 102 13.78 -6.16 1.30
N LEU A 103 12.69 -6.31 2.06
CA LEU A 103 11.33 -5.92 1.67
C LEU A 103 11.26 -4.54 0.99
N ARG A 104 11.77 -3.49 1.65
CA ARG A 104 11.82 -2.13 1.10
C ARG A 104 12.50 -2.06 -0.26
N ARG A 105 13.67 -2.71 -0.42
CA ARG A 105 14.47 -2.71 -1.66
C ARG A 105 13.78 -3.52 -2.75
N THR A 106 13.24 -4.69 -2.40
CA THR A 106 12.56 -5.57 -3.35
C THR A 106 11.32 -4.90 -3.92
N ILE A 107 10.46 -4.35 -3.05
CA ILE A 107 9.23 -3.68 -3.47
C ILE A 107 9.56 -2.41 -4.25
N SER A 108 10.51 -1.59 -3.81
CA SER A 108 10.88 -0.37 -4.53
C SER A 108 11.45 -0.66 -5.92
N LYS A 109 12.30 -1.70 -6.06
CA LYS A 109 12.83 -2.12 -7.37
C LYS A 109 11.78 -2.74 -8.27
N ARG A 110 10.90 -3.61 -7.75
CA ARG A 110 9.79 -4.18 -8.53
C ARG A 110 8.87 -3.09 -9.08
N ILE A 111 8.46 -2.14 -8.24
CA ILE A 111 7.59 -1.04 -8.67
C ILE A 111 8.31 -0.12 -9.66
N SER A 112 9.57 0.24 -9.40
CA SER A 112 10.37 1.08 -10.31
C SER A 112 10.51 0.43 -11.69
N ASN A 113 10.80 -0.87 -11.76
CA ASN A 113 10.92 -1.60 -13.03
C ASN A 113 9.56 -1.81 -13.70
N PHE A 114 8.49 -1.97 -12.92
CA PHE A 114 7.13 -2.10 -13.41
C PHE A 114 6.63 -0.81 -14.06
N LEU A 115 6.78 0.33 -13.39
CA LEU A 115 6.27 1.61 -13.88
C LEU A 115 7.19 2.27 -14.90
N LYS A 116 8.51 2.16 -14.72
CA LYS A 116 9.53 2.88 -15.50
C LYS A 116 9.37 4.41 -15.43
N ILE A 117 8.99 4.91 -14.27
CA ILE A 117 8.84 6.34 -13.97
C ILE A 117 9.98 6.77 -13.04
N ASP A 118 10.59 7.91 -13.33
CA ASP A 118 11.66 8.47 -12.52
C ASP A 118 11.20 8.71 -11.07
N ASN A 119 12.13 8.65 -10.12
CA ASN A 119 11.90 8.86 -8.68
C ASN A 119 10.94 7.88 -7.99
N THR A 120 10.36 6.91 -8.70
CA THR A 120 9.49 5.87 -8.11
C THR A 120 10.15 5.17 -6.93
N ASP A 121 11.42 4.79 -7.07
CA ASP A 121 12.19 4.14 -6.00
C ASP A 121 12.32 5.04 -4.76
N GLU A 122 12.51 6.34 -4.94
CA GLU A 122 12.63 7.31 -3.84
C GLU A 122 11.31 7.48 -3.09
N ILE A 123 10.19 7.58 -3.82
CA ILE A 123 8.84 7.67 -3.26
C ILE A 123 8.55 6.44 -2.40
N VAL A 124 8.74 5.22 -2.96
CA VAL A 124 8.51 3.97 -2.22
C VAL A 124 9.43 3.86 -1.00
N LYS A 125 10.70 4.24 -1.14
CA LYS A 125 11.66 4.27 -0.02
C LYS A 125 11.19 5.21 1.09
N TYR A 126 10.66 6.38 0.74
CA TYR A 126 10.11 7.33 1.71
C TYR A 126 8.88 6.74 2.42
N MET A 127 7.93 6.14 1.69
CA MET A 127 6.76 5.48 2.28
C MET A 127 7.16 4.41 3.32
N TYR A 128 8.14 3.57 2.99
CA TYR A 128 8.65 2.54 3.91
C TYR A 128 9.31 3.12 5.17
N ASN A 129 10.05 4.22 5.02
CA ASN A 129 10.65 4.91 6.17
C ASN A 129 9.57 5.46 7.11
N GLU A 130 8.49 6.02 6.56
CA GLU A 130 7.37 6.52 7.34
C GLU A 130 6.61 5.38 8.03
N ARG A 131 6.31 4.29 7.32
CA ARG A 131 5.72 3.08 7.92
C ARG A 131 6.57 2.53 9.06
N SER A 132 7.89 2.49 8.90
CA SER A 132 8.81 2.11 9.97
C SER A 132 8.68 3.01 11.20
N ARG A 133 8.72 4.33 11.01
CA ARG A 133 8.55 5.33 12.09
C ARG A 133 7.22 5.20 12.82
N ILE A 134 6.13 4.95 12.09
CA ILE A 134 4.79 4.77 12.65
C ILE A 134 4.75 3.50 13.51
N VAL A 135 5.17 2.36 12.96
CA VAL A 135 5.09 1.06 13.64
C VAL A 135 5.99 0.99 14.87
N HIS A 136 7.16 1.63 14.83
CA HIS A 136 8.08 1.69 15.98
C HIS A 136 7.77 2.83 16.96
N GLY A 137 6.59 3.47 16.85
CA GLY A 137 6.16 4.48 17.81
C GLY A 137 7.03 5.75 17.82
N SER A 138 7.81 6.01 16.77
CA SER A 138 8.71 7.17 16.71
C SER A 138 7.97 8.51 16.76
N TYR A 139 6.66 8.52 16.48
CA TYR A 139 5.81 9.70 16.59
C TYR A 139 5.36 10.00 18.03
N ILE A 140 5.44 9.02 18.94
CA ILE A 140 5.01 9.15 20.35
C ILE A 140 6.04 9.93 21.16
N THR A 141 7.32 9.72 20.88
CA THR A 141 8.44 10.29 21.66
C THR A 141 8.88 11.67 21.19
N LEU A 142 8.27 12.22 20.14
CA LEU A 142 8.61 13.54 19.62
C LEU A 142 7.92 14.65 20.42
N SER A 143 8.61 15.78 20.56
CA SER A 143 7.97 17.03 20.99
C SER A 143 6.90 17.45 19.98
N GLU A 144 5.89 18.19 20.45
CA GLU A 144 4.73 18.52 19.62
C GLU A 144 5.11 19.29 18.34
N ASN A 145 5.98 20.30 18.44
CA ASN A 145 6.48 21.04 17.28
C ASN A 145 7.13 20.13 16.21
N LYS A 146 7.93 19.13 16.64
CA LYS A 146 8.59 18.19 15.73
C LYS A 146 7.59 17.20 15.12
N LYS A 147 6.56 16.83 15.88
CA LYS A 147 5.47 15.98 15.40
C LYS A 147 4.68 16.71 14.31
N GLU A 148 4.29 17.96 14.55
CA GLU A 148 3.60 18.82 13.59
C GLU A 148 4.40 19.01 12.30
N GLU A 149 5.69 19.30 12.39
CA GLU A 149 6.57 19.44 11.23
C GLU A 149 6.60 18.17 10.37
N LYS A 150 6.76 17.00 11.01
CA LYS A 150 6.75 15.72 10.30
C LYS A 150 5.40 15.41 9.67
N ILE A 151 4.31 15.64 10.38
CA ILE A 151 2.95 15.45 9.85
C ILE A 151 2.72 16.37 8.65
N LYS A 152 3.15 17.63 8.72
CA LYS A 152 3.05 18.58 7.60
C LYS A 152 3.84 18.08 6.39
N LYS A 153 5.09 17.66 6.58
CA LYS A 153 5.91 17.10 5.51
C LYS A 153 5.26 15.84 4.92
N LEU A 154 4.68 14.99 5.75
CA LEU A 154 4.00 13.78 5.34
C LEU A 154 2.77 14.08 4.49
N LYS A 155 1.92 15.04 4.92
CA LYS A 155 0.76 15.52 4.16
C LYS A 155 1.17 16.00 2.76
N CYS A 156 2.34 16.64 2.60
CA CYS A 156 2.84 17.03 1.27
C CYS A 156 3.22 15.84 0.37
N HIS A 157 3.59 14.68 0.92
CA HIS A 157 3.95 13.48 0.14
C HIS A 157 2.76 12.55 -0.12
N MET A 158 1.69 12.65 0.67
CA MET A 158 0.50 11.79 0.53
C MET A 158 -0.08 11.77 -0.89
N PRO A 159 -0.23 12.91 -1.61
CA PRO A 159 -0.70 12.90 -2.98
C PRO A 159 0.19 12.08 -3.91
N LEU A 160 1.52 12.14 -3.74
CA LEU A 160 2.47 11.38 -4.55
C LEU A 160 2.33 9.86 -4.32
N PHE A 161 2.04 9.45 -3.09
CA PHE A 161 1.80 8.04 -2.79
C PHE A 161 0.51 7.56 -3.45
N GLU A 162 -0.54 8.37 -3.35
CA GLU A 162 -1.82 8.02 -3.96
C GLU A 162 -1.72 7.94 -5.48
N GLU A 163 -1.10 8.92 -6.13
CA GLU A 163 -0.85 8.93 -7.57
C GLU A 163 -0.05 7.69 -8.01
N LEU A 164 1.01 7.35 -7.26
CA LEU A 164 1.78 6.13 -7.50
C LEU A 164 0.91 4.87 -7.46
N LEU A 165 0.07 4.71 -6.43
CA LEU A 165 -0.83 3.55 -6.32
C LEU A 165 -1.89 3.52 -7.43
N ARG A 166 -2.46 4.66 -7.79
CA ARG A 166 -3.43 4.75 -8.91
C ARG A 166 -2.79 4.31 -10.22
N GLU A 167 -1.55 4.73 -10.48
CA GLU A 167 -0.80 4.33 -11.67
C GLU A 167 -0.52 2.82 -11.67
N ILE A 168 -0.09 2.28 -10.53
CA ILE A 168 0.12 0.84 -10.34
C ILE A 168 -1.17 0.06 -10.64
N PHE A 169 -2.30 0.43 -10.03
CA PHE A 169 -3.56 -0.27 -10.25
C PHE A 169 -4.00 -0.18 -11.71
N THR A 170 -3.95 1.01 -12.30
CA THR A 170 -4.34 1.24 -13.69
C THR A 170 -3.58 0.33 -14.64
N LYS A 171 -2.26 0.19 -14.43
CA LYS A 171 -1.39 -0.63 -15.26
C LYS A 171 -1.51 -2.12 -14.93
N ILE A 172 -1.58 -2.51 -13.66
CA ILE A 172 -1.57 -3.93 -13.27
C ILE A 172 -2.89 -4.61 -13.63
N PHE A 173 -4.01 -3.86 -13.68
CA PHE A 173 -5.29 -4.39 -14.13
C PHE A 173 -5.34 -4.72 -15.63
N ASP A 174 -4.36 -4.31 -16.43
CA ASP A 174 -4.23 -4.81 -17.81
C ASP A 174 -3.76 -6.28 -17.86
N TYR A 175 -3.23 -6.79 -16.75
CA TYR A 175 -2.75 -8.16 -16.63
C TYR A 175 -3.81 -9.07 -15.98
N THR A 176 -4.05 -10.22 -16.61
CA THR A 176 -4.89 -11.29 -16.06
C THR A 176 -4.03 -12.51 -15.75
N PHE A 177 -3.70 -12.72 -14.47
CA PHE A 177 -2.97 -13.91 -14.05
C PHE A 177 -3.95 -15.09 -13.90
N SER A 178 -3.75 -16.13 -14.72
CA SER A 178 -4.59 -17.34 -14.69
C SER A 178 -4.15 -18.35 -13.61
N SER A 179 -2.97 -18.16 -13.01
CA SER A 179 -2.45 -19.02 -11.94
C SER A 179 -1.42 -18.28 -11.08
N ARG A 180 -1.11 -18.85 -9.91
CA ARG A 180 -0.11 -18.31 -8.98
C ARG A 180 1.29 -18.35 -9.59
N GLU A 181 1.61 -19.39 -10.36
CA GLU A 181 2.92 -19.58 -10.99
C GLU A 181 3.21 -18.48 -12.02
N LYS A 182 2.20 -18.09 -12.81
CA LYS A 182 2.34 -16.98 -13.77
C LYS A 182 2.54 -15.63 -13.08
N LEU A 183 1.83 -15.41 -11.98
CA LEU A 183 2.04 -14.22 -11.14
C LEU A 183 3.47 -14.20 -10.57
N ILE A 184 3.93 -15.32 -10.00
CA ILE A 184 5.29 -15.42 -9.45
C ILE A 184 6.33 -15.15 -10.53
N LYS A 185 6.18 -15.77 -11.70
CA LYS A 185 7.07 -15.55 -12.84
C LYS A 185 7.13 -14.07 -13.22
N PHE A 186 5.98 -13.43 -13.41
CA PHE A 186 5.90 -12.01 -13.74
C PHE A 186 6.63 -11.12 -12.73
N MET A 187 6.44 -11.36 -11.44
CA MET A 187 7.09 -10.55 -10.39
C MET A 187 8.59 -10.79 -10.28
N LYS A 188 9.07 -12.00 -10.55
CA LYS A 188 10.51 -12.28 -10.65
C LYS A 188 11.15 -11.58 -11.85
N GLU A 189 10.45 -11.50 -12.97
CA GLU A 189 10.88 -10.72 -14.14
C GLU A 189 11.00 -9.21 -13.82
N LEU A 190 10.20 -8.70 -12.88
CA LEU A 190 10.36 -7.32 -12.40
C LEU A 190 11.62 -7.15 -11.56
N TYR A 191 11.91 -8.08 -10.64
CA TYR A 191 13.15 -8.11 -9.85
C TYR A 191 13.19 -9.41 -9.04
N ASP A 192 14.29 -10.16 -9.14
CA ASP A 192 14.57 -11.34 -8.31
C ASP A 192 15.73 -11.06 -7.35
N ILE A 193 15.64 -11.64 -6.15
CA ILE A 193 16.72 -11.58 -5.17
C ILE A 193 17.55 -12.85 -5.37
N PRO A 194 18.88 -12.74 -5.56
CA PRO A 194 19.74 -13.92 -5.67
C PRO A 194 19.57 -14.87 -4.48
N GLU A 195 19.49 -16.17 -4.76
CA GLU A 195 19.21 -17.20 -3.76
C GLU A 195 20.33 -17.27 -2.70
N GLU A 196 21.56 -16.99 -3.09
CA GLU A 196 22.73 -16.91 -2.20
C GLU A 196 22.53 -15.85 -1.13
N CYS A 197 21.99 -14.68 -1.49
CA CYS A 197 21.71 -13.62 -0.53
C CYS A 197 20.64 -14.04 0.48
N ILE A 198 19.63 -14.80 0.05
CA ILE A 198 18.58 -15.30 0.95
C ILE A 198 19.19 -16.32 1.94
N LYS A 199 19.98 -17.28 1.45
CA LYS A 199 20.65 -18.30 2.26
C LYS A 199 21.56 -17.70 3.33
N VAL A 200 22.35 -16.70 2.97
CA VAL A 200 23.22 -15.99 3.93
C VAL A 200 22.39 -15.36 5.05
N MET A 201 21.27 -14.72 4.73
CA MET A 201 20.42 -14.06 5.73
C MET A 201 19.67 -15.06 6.62
N GLU A 202 19.24 -16.20 6.08
CA GLU A 202 18.65 -17.28 6.86
C GLU A 202 19.66 -17.89 7.85
N SER A 203 20.91 -18.08 7.40
CA SER A 203 21.98 -18.56 8.26
C SER A 203 22.26 -17.59 9.41
N ALA A 204 22.42 -16.30 9.10
CA ALA A 204 22.65 -15.26 10.11
C ALA A 204 21.50 -15.16 11.13
N LYS A 205 20.25 -15.30 10.67
CA LYS A 205 19.07 -15.32 11.55
C LYS A 205 19.12 -16.50 12.52
N LYS A 206 19.37 -17.72 12.01
CA LYS A 206 19.45 -18.94 12.84
C LYS A 206 20.55 -18.84 13.89
N GLU A 207 21.69 -18.25 13.51
CA GLU A 207 22.79 -18.03 14.43
C GLU A 207 22.40 -17.07 15.56
N ALA A 208 21.82 -15.91 15.23
CA ALA A 208 21.32 -14.96 16.23
C ALA A 208 20.29 -15.60 17.18
N GLU A 209 19.33 -16.37 16.66
CA GLU A 209 18.31 -17.06 17.47
C GLU A 209 18.93 -18.05 18.47
N LYS A 210 20.02 -18.74 18.11
CA LYS A 210 20.73 -19.63 19.05
C LYS A 210 21.30 -18.87 20.25
N TYR A 211 21.84 -17.66 20.03
CA TYR A 211 22.37 -16.85 21.12
C TYR A 211 21.29 -16.36 22.08
N PHE A 212 20.07 -16.10 21.60
CA PHE A 212 18.95 -15.68 22.44
C PHE A 212 18.22 -16.82 23.17
N LEU A 213 18.49 -18.08 22.82
CA LEU A 213 17.92 -19.27 23.46
C LEU A 213 18.88 -19.93 24.47
N MET A 214 20.05 -19.34 24.68
CA MET A 214 21.07 -19.81 25.62
C MET A 214 21.06 -19.05 26.97
N ASP A 215 20.17 -18.07 27.13
CA ASP A 215 19.79 -17.41 28.39
C ASP A 215 18.43 -17.92 28.87
#